data_AF-A0A957NNB8-F1
#
_entry.id   AF-A0A957NNB8-F1
#
_cell.length_a   1.000
_cell.length_b   1.000
_cell.length_c   1.000
_cell.angle_alpha   90.00
_cell.angle_beta   90.00
_cell.angle_gamma   90.00
#
_symmetry.space_group_name_H-M   'P 1'
#
loop_
_entity.id
_entity.type
_entity.pdbx_description
1 polymer ?
#
loop_
_entity_poly.entity_id
_entity_poly.type
_entity_poly.pdbx_seq_one_letter_code
_entity_poly.pdbx_strand_id
1 'polypeptide(L)' 'MSDNMPVNHLGNAHYQILVIRLLVDGQGQLLQGVVVDLNEQPVGHFRQLEALPGLVTNWLSMQEQGRRDVDN' A
#
# COMPACT_ATOMS: atom_id res chain seq x y z
N MET A 1 5.40 11.54 -30.93
CA MET A 1 5.76 12.06 -29.60
C MET A 1 5.32 11.01 -28.61
N SER A 2 6.28 10.31 -28.00
CA SER A 2 5.99 9.24 -27.05
C SER A 2 5.89 9.88 -25.67
N ASP A 3 4.67 10.00 -25.14
CA ASP A 3 4.41 10.45 -23.79
C ASP A 3 4.94 9.40 -22.79
N ASN A 4 6.18 9.61 -22.35
CA ASN A 4 6.68 9.03 -21.11
C ASN A 4 5.98 9.75 -19.96
N MET A 5 4.72 9.40 -19.67
CA MET A 5 4.12 9.80 -18.39
C MET A 5 4.91 9.12 -17.27
N PRO A 6 5.55 9.89 -16.37
CA PRO A 6 6.21 9.29 -15.22
C PRO A 6 5.16 8.58 -14.38
N VAL A 7 5.45 7.33 -13.97
CA VAL A 7 4.62 6.47 -13.12
C VAL A 7 4.20 7.16 -11.80
N ASN A 8 4.86 8.27 -11.46
CA ASN A 8 4.55 9.14 -10.32
C ASN A 8 3.24 9.96 -10.42
N HIS A 9 2.47 9.88 -11.50
CA HIS A 9 1.21 10.64 -11.66
C HIS A 9 -0.08 9.87 -11.33
N LEU A 10 0.01 8.64 -10.81
CA LEU A 10 -1.18 7.87 -10.43
C LEU A 10 -1.74 8.19 -9.03
N GLY A 11 -1.15 9.15 -8.31
CA GLY A 11 -1.75 9.74 -7.10
C GLY A 11 -2.89 10.69 -7.47
N ASN A 12 -4.01 10.14 -7.94
CA ASN A 12 -5.22 10.91 -8.18
C ASN A 12 -5.91 11.16 -6.82
N ALA A 13 -6.45 12.35 -6.56
CA ALA A 13 -6.97 12.76 -5.23
C ALA A 13 -8.09 11.86 -4.64
N HIS A 14 -8.54 10.84 -5.37
CA HIS A 14 -9.62 9.92 -5.03
C HIS A 14 -9.17 8.47 -4.80
N TYR A 15 -7.93 8.13 -5.13
CA TYR A 15 -7.44 6.76 -5.05
C TYR A 15 -6.07 6.72 -4.38
N GLN A 16 -5.92 5.80 -3.43
CA GLN A 16 -4.62 5.45 -2.85
C GLN A 16 -4.11 4.19 -3.55
N ILE A 17 -2.86 4.23 -4.00
CA ILE A 17 -2.23 3.08 -4.64
C ILE A 17 -1.30 2.42 -3.65
N LEU A 18 -1.51 1.12 -3.48
CA LEU A 18 -0.71 0.26 -2.64
C LEU A 18 -0.11 -0.86 -3.49
N VAL A 19 1.15 -1.18 -3.23
CA VAL A 19 1.86 -2.27 -3.88
C VAL A 19 2.01 -3.42 -2.88
N ILE A 20 1.75 -4.64 -3.34
CA ILE A 20 1.95 -5.85 -2.53
C ILE A 20 3.25 -6.52 -2.97
N ARG A 21 4.19 -6.66 -2.04
CA ARG A 21 5.43 -7.43 -2.23
C ARG A 21 5.28 -8.76 -1.51
N LEU A 22 5.53 -9.85 -2.23
CA LEU A 22 5.39 -11.22 -1.73
C LEU A 22 6.76 -11.92 -1.76
N LEU A 23 7.12 -12.55 -0.66
CA LEU A 23 8.20 -13.53 -0.57
C LEU A 23 7.55 -14.91 -0.56
N VAL A 24 7.86 -15.70 -1.58
CA VAL A 24 7.27 -17.01 -1.82
C VAL A 24 8.39 -18.04 -1.91
N ASP A 25 8.18 -19.24 -1.40
CA ASP A 25 9.15 -20.33 -1.52
C ASP A 25 9.14 -20.99 -2.92
N GLY A 26 10.06 -21.93 -3.15
CA GLY A 26 10.12 -22.67 -4.41
C GLY A 26 8.90 -23.56 -4.71
N GLN A 27 7.98 -23.72 -3.75
CA GLN A 27 6.73 -24.48 -3.89
C GLN A 27 5.51 -23.58 -4.08
N GLY A 28 5.67 -22.26 -4.08
CA GLY A 28 4.55 -21.32 -4.19
C GLY A 28 3.89 -20.94 -2.87
N GLN A 29 4.45 -21.33 -1.71
CA GLN A 29 3.92 -20.92 -0.41
C GLN A 29 4.37 -19.51 -0.03
N LEU A 30 3.43 -18.70 0.47
CA LEU A 30 3.73 -17.37 0.98
C LEU A 30 4.51 -17.47 2.30
N LEU A 31 5.76 -17.00 2.29
CA LEU A 31 6.58 -16.88 3.50
C LEU A 31 6.33 -15.55 4.21
N GLN A 32 6.22 -14.47 3.44
CA GLN A 32 6.01 -13.12 3.95
C GLN A 32 5.38 -12.23 2.89
N GLY A 33 4.43 -11.40 3.29
CA GLY A 33 3.88 -10.32 2.48
C GLY A 33 4.06 -8.97 3.16
N VAL A 34 4.28 -7.94 2.36
CA VAL A 34 4.25 -6.54 2.84
C VAL A 34 3.44 -5.70 1.85
N VAL A 35 2.55 -4.88 2.39
CA VAL A 35 1.87 -3.82 1.66
C VAL A 35 2.71 -2.56 1.83
N VAL A 36 3.02 -1.89 0.73
CA VAL A 36 3.74 -0.61 0.73
C VAL A 36 2.96 0.45 -0.02
N ASP A 37 3.16 1.71 0.35
CA ASP A 37 2.67 2.85 -0.43
C ASP A 37 3.57 3.11 -1.66
N LEU A 38 3.22 4.15 -2.45
CA LEU A 38 4.02 4.56 -3.61
C LEU A 38 5.40 5.11 -3.25
N ASN A 39 5.63 5.50 -2.00
CA ASN A 39 6.94 5.94 -1.50
C ASN A 39 7.75 4.78 -0.91
N GLU A 40 7.30 3.55 -1.13
CA GLU A 40 7.86 2.32 -0.58
C GLU A 40 7.83 2.22 0.96
N GLN A 41 7.01 3.04 1.63
CA GLN A 41 6.83 2.95 3.06
C GLN A 41 5.93 1.75 3.40
N PRO A 42 6.30 0.92 4.39
CA PRO A 42 5.50 -0.22 4.79
C PRO A 42 4.20 0.23 5.45
N VAL A 43 3.08 -0.17 4.85
CA VAL A 43 1.75 -0.05 5.42
C VAL A 43 1.50 -1.17 6.44
N GLY A 44 1.95 -2.39 6.13
CA GLY A 44 1.77 -3.52 7.01
C GLY A 44 2.33 -4.83 6.47
N HIS A 45 2.65 -5.74 7.38
CA HIS A 45 3.14 -7.08 7.07
C HIS A 45 2.02 -8.11 7.26
N PHE A 46 2.01 -9.15 6.44
CA PHE A 46 1.05 -10.25 6.53
C PHE A 46 1.70 -11.59 6.18
N ARG A 47 1.10 -12.68 6.68
CA ARG A 47 1.43 -14.06 6.30
C ARG A 47 0.30 -14.76 5.55
N GLN A 48 -0.85 -14.10 5.47
CA GLN A 48 -2.10 -14.60 4.88
C GLN A 48 -2.77 -13.45 4.12
N LEU A 49 -3.25 -13.72 2.91
CA LEU A 49 -3.84 -12.68 2.04
C LEU A 49 -5.12 -12.10 2.63
N GLU A 50 -5.83 -12.89 3.44
CA GLU A 50 -7.05 -12.54 4.16
C GLU A 50 -6.83 -11.39 5.16
N ALA A 51 -5.58 -11.14 5.57
CA ALA A 51 -5.24 -10.02 6.46
C ALA A 51 -5.17 -8.67 5.72
N LEU A 52 -5.11 -8.66 4.38
CA LEU A 52 -4.94 -7.44 3.58
C LEU A 52 -6.04 -6.39 3.82
N PRO A 53 -7.34 -6.73 3.83
CA PRO A 53 -8.40 -5.72 4.03
C PRO A 53 -8.28 -4.99 5.37
N GLY A 54 -7.88 -5.71 6.44
CA GLY A 54 -7.69 -5.13 7.76
C GLY A 54 -6.49 -4.18 7.81
N LEU A 55 -5.37 -4.57 7.19
CA LEU A 55 -4.19 -3.70 7.08
C LEU A 55 -4.49 -2.40 6.34
N VAL A 56 -5.19 -2.49 5.21
CA VAL A 56 -5.56 -1.31 4.40
C VAL A 56 -6.52 -0.40 5.17
N THR A 57 -7.52 -0.96 5.83
CA THR A 57 -8.52 -0.19 6.60
C THR A 57 -7.88 0.57 7.76
N ASN A 58 -6.98 -0.09 8.50
CA ASN A 58 -6.26 0.53 9.62
C ASN A 58 -5.38 1.68 9.13
N TRP A 59 -4.63 1.48 8.05
CA TRP A 59 -3.78 2.51 7.48
C TRP A 59 -4.56 3.72 6.98
N LEU A 60 -5.67 3.50 6.26
CA LEU A 60 -6.55 4.60 5.83
C LEU A 60 -7.07 5.40 7.03
N SER A 61 -7.47 4.70 8.10
CA SER A 61 -7.94 5.35 9.34
C SER A 61 -6.85 6.22 9.99
N MET A 62 -5.59 5.77 9.98
CA MET A 62 -4.46 6.54 10.50
C MET A 62 -4.16 7.78 9.63
N GLN A 63 -4.24 7.65 8.30
CA GLN A 63 -4.07 8.78 7.38
C GLN A 63 -5.16 9.84 7.59
N GLU A 64 -6.41 9.43 7.82
CA GLU A 64 -7.50 10.35 8.12
C GLU A 64 -7.33 11.10 9.45
N GLN A 65 -6.84 10.42 10.49
CA GLN A 65 -6.56 11.05 11.78
C GLN A 65 -5.44 12.10 11.64
N GLY A 66 -4.32 11.72 11.01
CA GLY A 66 -3.22 12.66 10.77
C GLY A 66 -3.63 13.89 9.95
N ARG A 67 -4.57 13.73 9.01
CA ARG A 67 -5.11 14.87 8.25
C ARG A 67 -5.94 15.82 9.12
N ARG A 68 -6.78 15.28 10.02
CA ARG A 68 -7.60 16.10 10.93
C ARG A 68 -6.76 16.86 11.95
N ASP A 69 -5.64 16.29 12.39
CA ASP A 69 -4.74 16.95 13.35
C ASP A 69 -3.92 18.09 12.73
N VAL A 70 -3.73 18.11 11.41
CA VAL A 70 -3.03 19.18 10.68
C VAL A 70 -3.96 20.35 10.34
N ASP A 71 -5.25 20.08 10.17
CA ASP A 71 -6.27 21.08 9.82
C ASP A 71 -6.84 21.85 11.04
N ASN A 72 -6.37 21.56 12.26
CA ASN A 72 -6.80 22.15 13.55
C ASN A 72 -5.70 23.01 14.18
#